data_AF-A0A660YB81-F1
#
_entry.id   AF-A0A660YB81-F1
#
_cell.length_a   1.000
_cell.length_b   1.000
_cell.length_c   1.000
_cell.angle_alpha   90.00
_cell.angle_beta   90.00
_cell.angle_gamma   90.00
#
_symmetry.space_group_name_H-M   'P 1'
#
loop_
_entity.id
_entity.type
_entity.pdbx_description
1 polymer ?
#
loop_
_entity_poly.entity_id
_entity_poly.type
_entity_poly.pdbx_seq_one_letter_code
_entity_poly.pdbx_strand_id
1 'polypeptide(L)'
;MESKNSYQAYHKRFSKAESNKGSILENLKECYRYAMPAANVDGYDNGSNTIDDSPEVFDDTAITALKKYANKTQSQIIPSWKTWAILEAGSEIPKEERADINRQLEDITDIIFDHINHSNFLSATHEAFKDLGISTGALIVEEGDGIQSSLNFRAMPMMELIPERSSDGKIRTVWRKFKLEANRITELYPAASLTGVITAMIQNNPEEMVELIEGTVFDVKKRMFNHVLLFPAQAEKLMDVVTESSPNIVFRESSLAGQAFGDGRVLSIIGTILKLNKLSYYEDVSVGIN
;
A
#
# COMPACT_ATOMS: atom_id res chain seq x y z
N MET A 1 15.95 20.34 -20.61
CA MET A 1 16.62 20.75 -19.34
C MET A 1 15.66 20.73 -18.15
N GLU A 2 14.42 21.20 -18.29
CA GLU A 2 13.41 21.18 -17.21
C GLU A 2 13.01 19.76 -16.75
N SER A 3 12.78 18.81 -17.67
CA SER A 3 12.40 17.43 -17.32
C SER A 3 13.46 16.75 -16.44
N LYS A 4 14.75 16.81 -16.82
CA LYS A 4 15.87 16.23 -16.05
C LYS A 4 16.02 16.86 -14.66
N ASN A 5 15.79 18.16 -14.53
CA ASN A 5 15.82 18.85 -13.23
C ASN A 5 14.65 18.41 -12.34
N SER A 6 13.45 18.20 -12.92
CA SER A 6 12.29 17.69 -12.20
C SER A 6 12.43 16.23 -11.76
N TYR A 7 13.01 15.36 -12.61
CA TYR A 7 13.34 13.98 -12.24
C TYR A 7 14.23 13.95 -11.00
N GLN A 8 15.34 14.70 -11.01
CA GLN A 8 16.31 14.71 -9.91
C GLN A 8 15.68 15.17 -8.59
N ALA A 9 14.74 16.12 -8.64
CA ALA A 9 14.02 16.57 -7.45
C ALA A 9 13.15 15.47 -6.83
N TYR A 10 12.35 14.76 -7.64
CA TYR A 10 11.51 13.65 -7.15
C TYR A 10 12.34 12.44 -6.73
N HIS A 11 13.32 12.05 -7.55
CA HIS A 11 14.21 10.93 -7.22
C HIS A 11 14.96 11.16 -5.91
N LYS A 12 15.43 12.39 -5.64
CA LYS A 12 16.06 12.72 -4.35
C LYS A 12 15.12 12.52 -3.15
N ARG A 13 13.84 12.88 -3.30
CA ARG A 13 12.83 12.64 -2.24
C ARG A 13 12.56 11.15 -2.05
N PHE A 14 12.38 10.44 -3.17
CA PHE A 14 12.24 8.99 -3.18
C PHE A 14 13.40 8.30 -2.48
N SER A 15 14.66 8.56 -2.86
CA SER A 15 15.83 7.90 -2.27
C SER A 15 15.94 8.13 -0.76
N LYS A 16 15.51 9.30 -0.26
CA LYS A 16 15.44 9.57 1.18
C LYS A 16 14.37 8.71 1.86
N ALA A 17 13.19 8.57 1.25
CA ALA A 17 12.12 7.74 1.78
C ALA A 17 12.49 6.24 1.74
N GLU A 18 13.13 5.79 0.65
CA GLU A 18 13.64 4.42 0.50
C GLU A 18 14.72 4.09 1.53
N SER A 19 15.66 5.01 1.78
CA SER A 19 16.66 4.84 2.84
C SER A 19 16.03 4.66 4.23
N ASN A 20 14.93 5.37 4.52
CA ASN A 20 14.19 5.17 5.78
C ASN A 20 13.47 3.82 5.84
N LYS A 21 13.02 3.26 4.70
CA LYS A 21 12.48 1.89 4.65
C LYS A 21 13.59 0.87 4.90
N GLY A 22 14.78 1.09 4.35
CA GLY A 22 15.93 0.22 4.51
C GLY A 22 16.29 -0.08 5.98
N SER A 23 16.02 0.84 6.92
CA SER A 23 16.31 0.62 8.34
C SER A 23 15.38 -0.37 9.04
N ILE A 24 14.20 -0.65 8.48
CA ILE A 24 13.22 -1.60 9.03
C ILE A 24 12.98 -2.81 8.13
N LEU A 25 13.52 -2.81 6.91
CA LEU A 25 13.20 -3.80 5.88
C LEU A 25 13.51 -5.22 6.34
N GLU A 26 14.63 -5.44 7.02
CA GLU A 26 15.01 -6.77 7.50
C GLU A 26 14.01 -7.31 8.53
N ASN A 27 13.65 -6.49 9.52
CA ASN A 27 12.63 -6.84 10.51
C ASN A 27 11.26 -7.08 9.86
N LEU A 28 10.91 -6.30 8.83
CA LEU A 28 9.68 -6.51 8.06
C LEU A 28 9.73 -7.87 7.34
N LYS A 29 10.80 -8.18 6.59
CA LYS A 29 10.94 -9.48 5.92
C LYS A 29 10.81 -10.64 6.89
N GLU A 30 11.42 -10.52 8.08
CA GLU A 30 11.30 -11.50 9.15
C GLU A 30 9.84 -11.62 9.64
N CYS A 31 9.14 -10.51 9.87
CA CYS A 31 7.72 -10.54 10.26
C CYS A 31 6.86 -11.26 9.21
N TYR A 32 7.07 -11.01 7.93
CA TYR A 32 6.32 -11.67 6.87
C TYR A 32 6.64 -13.17 6.81
N ARG A 33 7.92 -13.55 6.93
CA ARG A 33 8.34 -14.95 6.97
C ARG A 33 7.60 -15.76 8.04
N TYR A 34 7.44 -15.22 9.25
CA TYR A 34 6.83 -15.96 10.37
C TYR A 34 5.31 -15.75 10.53
N ALA A 35 4.73 -14.65 10.02
CA ALA A 35 3.30 -14.37 10.16
C ALA A 35 2.50 -14.49 8.85
N MET A 36 3.16 -14.41 7.70
CA MET A 36 2.54 -14.50 6.38
C MET A 36 3.49 -15.10 5.32
N PRO A 37 3.98 -16.35 5.50
CA PRO A 37 5.04 -16.94 4.65
C PRO A 37 4.66 -17.07 3.17
N ALA A 38 3.37 -17.17 2.85
CA ALA A 38 2.90 -17.25 1.47
C ALA A 38 2.98 -15.91 0.71
N ALA A 39 3.28 -14.80 1.40
CA ALA A 39 3.47 -13.51 0.75
C ALA A 39 4.84 -13.43 0.07
N ASN A 40 4.86 -12.94 -1.15
CA ASN A 40 6.12 -12.68 -1.86
C ASN A 40 6.82 -11.44 -1.26
N VAL A 41 7.84 -11.67 -0.44
CA VAL A 41 8.58 -10.61 0.28
C VAL A 41 9.84 -10.13 -0.43
N ASP A 42 10.35 -10.92 -1.37
CA ASP A 42 11.57 -10.61 -2.12
C ASP A 42 11.30 -9.83 -3.42
N GLY A 43 10.02 -9.50 -3.65
CA GLY A 43 9.58 -8.70 -4.79
C GLY A 43 9.65 -9.49 -6.11
N TYR A 44 9.68 -8.74 -7.21
CA TYR A 44 9.78 -9.29 -8.56
C TYR A 44 11.21 -9.76 -8.94
N ASP A 45 12.20 -9.63 -8.06
CA ASP A 45 13.61 -9.68 -8.49
C ASP A 45 14.28 -11.05 -8.45
N ASN A 46 13.57 -12.13 -8.11
CA ASN A 46 14.20 -13.44 -8.02
C ASN A 46 13.51 -14.47 -8.90
N GLY A 47 14.00 -14.55 -10.14
CA GLY A 47 14.06 -15.82 -10.87
C GLY A 47 14.96 -16.87 -10.19
N SER A 48 15.53 -16.57 -9.02
CA SER A 48 16.06 -17.59 -8.12
C SER A 48 14.91 -18.22 -7.33
N ASN A 49 14.41 -19.33 -7.85
CA ASN A 49 13.75 -20.39 -7.10
C ASN A 49 14.72 -21.03 -6.08
N THR A 50 15.46 -20.25 -5.29
CA THR A 50 15.94 -20.69 -4.00
C THR A 50 14.83 -20.38 -3.02
N ILE A 51 13.76 -21.17 -3.13
CA ILE A 51 12.98 -21.53 -1.96
C ILE A 51 14.03 -22.11 -1.01
N ASP A 52 14.35 -21.39 0.05
CA ASP A 52 15.02 -22.01 1.18
C ASP A 52 14.06 -23.11 1.65
N ASP A 53 14.33 -24.35 1.22
CA ASP A 53 13.48 -25.54 1.43
C ASP A 53 13.42 -25.98 2.91
N SER A 54 13.96 -25.16 3.82
CA SER A 54 13.81 -25.35 5.25
C SER A 54 12.43 -24.83 5.67
N PRO A 55 11.56 -25.62 6.32
CA PRO A 55 10.40 -25.06 6.99
C PRO A 55 10.91 -24.16 8.13
N GLU A 56 11.06 -22.87 7.87
CA GLU A 56 11.49 -21.90 8.89
C GLU A 56 10.41 -21.71 9.97
N VAL A 57 9.18 -22.13 9.69
CA VAL A 57 8.02 -21.97 10.58
C VAL A 57 7.59 -23.33 11.16
N PHE A 58 7.83 -23.50 12.46
CA PHE A 58 7.41 -24.63 13.29
C PHE A 58 6.21 -24.28 14.19
N ASP A 59 5.93 -22.99 14.39
CA ASP A 59 4.77 -22.49 15.14
C ASP A 59 3.85 -21.67 14.23
N ASP A 60 2.59 -22.10 14.07
CA ASP A 60 1.60 -21.43 13.23
C ASP A 60 0.78 -20.37 14.00
N THR A 61 1.08 -20.14 15.29
CA THR A 61 0.33 -19.23 16.16
C THR A 61 0.26 -17.82 15.57
N ALA A 62 1.38 -17.28 15.09
CA ALA A 62 1.44 -15.95 14.50
C ALA A 62 0.61 -15.85 13.20
N ILE A 63 0.67 -16.87 12.34
CA ILE A 63 -0.08 -16.95 11.08
C ILE A 63 -1.59 -16.97 11.37
N THR A 64 -2.01 -17.82 12.30
CA THR A 64 -3.41 -17.96 12.69
C THR A 64 -3.92 -16.69 13.39
N ALA A 65 -3.09 -16.07 14.25
CA ALA A 65 -3.43 -14.82 14.93
C ALA A 65 -3.59 -13.66 13.95
N LEU A 66 -2.72 -13.53 12.94
CA LEU A 66 -2.80 -12.46 11.95
C LEU A 66 -4.09 -12.55 11.11
N LYS A 67 -4.47 -13.77 10.67
CA LYS A 67 -5.73 -14.00 9.96
C LYS A 67 -6.95 -13.64 10.83
N LYS A 68 -6.92 -14.02 12.11
CA LYS A 68 -7.99 -13.65 13.07
C LYS A 68 -8.04 -12.14 13.31
N TYR A 69 -6.89 -11.49 13.43
CA TYR A 69 -6.78 -10.04 13.56
C TYR A 69 -7.44 -9.34 12.36
N ALA A 70 -7.05 -9.67 11.13
CA ALA A 70 -7.59 -9.02 9.93
C ALA A 70 -9.12 -9.19 9.84
N ASN A 71 -9.63 -10.41 10.04
CA ASN A 71 -11.07 -10.69 10.08
C ASN A 71 -11.80 -9.88 11.16
N LYS A 72 -11.22 -9.83 12.36
CA LYS A 72 -11.85 -9.14 13.49
C LYS A 72 -11.90 -7.63 13.27
N THR A 73 -10.78 -7.04 12.87
CA THR A 73 -10.65 -5.61 12.54
C THR A 73 -11.66 -5.22 11.47
N GLN A 74 -11.77 -5.99 10.39
CA GLN A 74 -12.75 -5.77 9.33
C GLN A 74 -14.18 -5.81 9.85
N SER A 75 -14.56 -6.87 10.58
CA SER A 75 -15.92 -7.03 11.10
C SER A 75 -16.34 -5.93 12.09
N GLN A 76 -15.37 -5.30 12.77
CA GLN A 76 -15.62 -4.29 13.80
C GLN A 76 -15.65 -2.87 13.23
N ILE A 77 -14.78 -2.56 12.26
CA ILE A 77 -14.62 -1.19 11.76
C ILE A 77 -15.41 -0.97 10.48
N ILE A 78 -15.39 -1.96 9.57
CA ILE A 78 -16.00 -1.86 8.23
C ILE A 78 -16.89 -3.08 7.93
N PRO A 79 -17.95 -3.31 8.72
CA PRO A 79 -18.84 -4.44 8.53
C PRO A 79 -19.48 -4.43 7.13
N SER A 80 -19.54 -5.62 6.51
CA SER A 80 -20.15 -5.83 5.20
C SER A 80 -21.64 -5.48 5.20
N TRP A 81 -22.11 -4.82 4.13
CA TRP A 81 -23.52 -4.42 3.93
C TRP A 81 -24.09 -3.54 5.05
N LYS A 82 -23.24 -2.76 5.71
CA LYS A 82 -23.66 -1.81 6.74
C LYS A 82 -23.04 -0.44 6.51
N THR A 83 -23.82 0.60 6.80
CA THR A 83 -23.36 1.97 6.85
C THR A 83 -22.60 2.20 8.15
N TRP A 84 -21.28 2.38 8.06
CA TRP A 84 -20.37 2.56 9.21
C TRP A 84 -19.80 3.99 9.31
N ALA A 85 -20.22 4.89 8.41
CA ALA A 85 -19.94 6.32 8.44
C ALA A 85 -21.12 7.09 7.83
N ILE A 86 -21.30 8.35 8.24
CA ILE A 86 -22.34 9.24 7.71
C ILE A 86 -21.73 10.60 7.37
N LEU A 87 -22.26 11.25 6.33
CA LEU A 87 -21.96 12.64 6.03
C LEU A 87 -22.91 13.54 6.84
N GLU A 88 -22.35 14.52 7.55
CA GLU A 88 -23.12 15.48 8.34
C GLU A 88 -22.73 16.92 8.03
N ALA A 89 -23.69 17.83 8.12
CA ALA A 89 -23.46 19.26 7.95
C ALA A 89 -22.45 19.76 8.98
N GLY A 90 -21.39 20.42 8.47
CA GLY A 90 -20.35 21.00 9.29
C GLY A 90 -20.87 22.10 10.22
N SER A 91 -20.09 22.42 11.26
CA SER A 91 -20.47 23.42 12.27
C SER A 91 -20.65 24.85 11.72
N GLU A 92 -20.10 25.13 10.54
CA GLU A 92 -20.20 26.43 9.85
C GLU A 92 -21.57 26.66 9.20
N ILE A 93 -22.38 25.61 9.02
CA ILE A 93 -23.72 25.70 8.42
C ILE A 93 -24.73 26.27 9.43
N PRO A 94 -25.56 27.27 9.05
CA PRO A 94 -26.63 27.81 9.90
C PRO A 94 -27.58 26.73 10.40
N LYS A 95 -28.03 26.80 11.67
CA LYS A 95 -28.78 25.72 12.31
C LYS A 95 -30.10 25.41 11.59
N GLU A 96 -30.72 26.44 11.06
CA GLU A 96 -31.96 26.43 10.29
C GLU A 96 -31.84 25.64 8.98
N GLU A 97 -30.65 25.60 8.35
CA GLU A 97 -30.41 24.91 7.07
C GLU A 97 -29.92 23.47 7.26
N ARG A 98 -29.41 23.13 8.47
CA ARG A 98 -28.79 21.81 8.74
C ARG A 98 -29.72 20.64 8.48
N ALA A 99 -31.02 20.78 8.78
CA ALA A 99 -31.96 19.68 8.60
C ALA A 99 -32.12 19.31 7.11
N ASP A 100 -32.23 20.30 6.24
CA ASP A 100 -32.37 20.09 4.81
C ASP A 100 -31.06 19.62 4.16
N ILE A 101 -29.92 20.18 4.59
CA ILE A 101 -28.59 19.73 4.13
C ILE A 101 -28.31 18.29 4.56
N ASN A 102 -28.60 17.92 5.81
CA ASN A 102 -28.40 16.56 6.30
C ASN A 102 -29.24 15.54 5.52
N ARG A 103 -30.46 15.89 5.08
CA ARG A 103 -31.27 15.01 4.22
C ARG A 103 -30.56 14.73 2.88
N GLN A 104 -29.96 15.75 2.27
CA GLN A 104 -29.18 15.56 1.03
C GLN A 104 -27.90 14.75 1.28
N LEU A 105 -27.24 14.96 2.42
CA LEU A 105 -26.04 14.21 2.79
C LEU A 105 -26.34 12.74 3.12
N GLU A 106 -27.54 12.43 3.62
CA GLU A 106 -28.03 11.06 3.79
C GLU A 106 -28.15 10.36 2.44
N ASP A 107 -28.80 10.97 1.45
CA ASP A 107 -28.89 10.44 0.09
C ASP A 107 -27.49 10.20 -0.53
N ILE A 108 -26.55 11.13 -0.33
CA ILE A 108 -25.17 10.98 -0.81
C ILE A 108 -24.44 9.86 -0.07
N THR A 109 -24.67 9.71 1.24
CA THR A 109 -24.09 8.62 2.04
C THR A 109 -24.56 7.28 1.48
N ASP A 110 -25.85 7.13 1.19
CA ASP A 110 -26.40 5.90 0.62
C ASP A 110 -25.76 5.57 -0.74
N ILE A 111 -25.57 6.57 -1.62
CA ILE A 111 -24.89 6.38 -2.92
C ILE A 111 -23.44 5.91 -2.72
N ILE A 112 -22.69 6.52 -1.81
CA ILE A 112 -21.30 6.13 -1.54
C ILE A 112 -21.24 4.69 -1.02
N PHE A 113 -22.11 4.34 -0.08
CA PHE A 113 -22.14 3.00 0.49
C PHE A 113 -22.64 1.94 -0.48
N ASP A 114 -23.54 2.28 -1.40
CA ASP A 114 -23.93 1.41 -2.51
C ASP A 114 -22.71 1.03 -3.36
N HIS A 115 -21.92 2.02 -3.78
CA HIS A 115 -20.69 1.76 -4.53
C HIS A 115 -19.63 1.00 -3.72
N ILE A 116 -19.45 1.30 -2.43
CA ILE A 116 -18.51 0.55 -1.58
C ILE A 116 -18.94 -0.91 -1.46
N ASN A 117 -20.22 -1.17 -1.19
CA ASN A 117 -20.74 -2.53 -0.95
C ASN A 117 -20.72 -3.39 -2.22
N HIS A 118 -20.93 -2.81 -3.40
CA HIS A 118 -20.88 -3.51 -4.68
C HIS A 118 -19.47 -3.57 -5.31
N SER A 119 -18.48 -2.89 -4.72
CA SER A 119 -17.08 -2.98 -5.16
C SER A 119 -16.33 -4.16 -4.52
N ASN A 120 -15.04 -4.30 -4.86
CA ASN A 120 -14.12 -5.23 -4.21
C ASN A 120 -13.51 -4.68 -2.89
N PHE A 121 -14.05 -3.61 -2.30
CA PHE A 121 -13.52 -2.97 -1.09
C PHE A 121 -13.22 -3.95 0.05
N LEU A 122 -14.15 -4.87 0.35
CA LEU A 122 -14.01 -5.80 1.47
C LEU A 122 -12.87 -6.81 1.28
N SER A 123 -12.61 -7.27 0.06
CA SER A 123 -11.48 -8.17 -0.21
C SER A 123 -10.16 -7.41 -0.18
N ALA A 124 -10.10 -6.24 -0.82
CA ALA A 124 -8.89 -5.41 -0.82
C ALA A 124 -8.50 -4.95 0.60
N THR A 125 -9.46 -4.54 1.42
CA THR A 125 -9.22 -4.14 2.82
C THR A 125 -8.80 -5.31 3.70
N HIS A 126 -9.37 -6.51 3.50
CA HIS A 126 -8.94 -7.71 4.21
C HIS A 126 -7.44 -7.98 4.01
N GLU A 127 -6.98 -7.90 2.77
CA GLU A 127 -5.57 -8.05 2.41
C GLU A 127 -4.72 -6.96 3.05
N ALA A 128 -5.13 -5.70 2.95
CA ALA A 128 -4.41 -4.57 3.55
C ALA A 128 -4.41 -4.60 5.10
N PHE A 129 -5.38 -5.24 5.75
CA PHE A 129 -5.39 -5.42 7.21
C PHE A 129 -4.41 -6.49 7.69
N LYS A 130 -4.02 -7.46 6.86
CA LYS A 130 -2.89 -8.34 7.18
C LYS A 130 -1.59 -7.54 7.22
N ASP A 131 -1.37 -6.66 6.24
CA ASP A 131 -0.22 -5.76 6.22
C ASP A 131 -0.26 -4.75 7.39
N LEU A 132 -1.43 -4.25 7.77
CA LEU A 132 -1.63 -3.41 8.96
C LEU A 132 -1.23 -4.13 10.25
N GLY A 133 -1.64 -5.40 10.39
CA GLY A 133 -1.29 -6.23 11.54
C GLY A 133 0.23 -6.47 11.66
N ILE A 134 0.95 -6.41 10.53
CA ILE A 134 2.41 -6.48 10.51
C ILE A 134 3.03 -5.11 10.79
N SER A 135 2.67 -4.08 10.02
CA SER A 135 3.20 -2.72 10.18
C SER A 135 2.25 -1.64 9.67
N THR A 136 1.99 -1.61 8.36
CA THR A 136 1.30 -0.51 7.68
C THR A 136 0.41 -1.08 6.59
N GLY A 137 -0.86 -0.72 6.60
CA GLY A 137 -1.79 -1.07 5.53
C GLY A 137 -1.88 0.05 4.51
N ALA A 138 -2.06 -0.32 3.24
CA ALA A 138 -2.24 0.64 2.16
C ALA A 138 -3.24 0.13 1.13
N LEU A 139 -4.12 1.03 0.69
CA LEU A 139 -5.06 0.81 -0.39
C LEU A 139 -4.84 1.86 -1.48
N ILE A 140 -5.14 1.47 -2.71
CA ILE A 140 -5.26 2.37 -3.85
C ILE A 140 -6.72 2.32 -4.29
N VAL A 141 -7.31 3.49 -4.48
CA VAL A 141 -8.64 3.64 -5.09
C VAL A 141 -8.46 4.03 -6.54
N GLU A 142 -9.05 3.25 -7.42
CA GLU A 142 -9.03 3.38 -8.88
C GLU A 142 -10.47 3.50 -9.40
N GLU A 143 -10.61 3.98 -10.62
CA GLU A 143 -11.92 4.03 -11.29
C GLU A 143 -12.44 2.60 -11.51
N GLY A 144 -13.68 2.36 -11.11
CA GLY A 144 -14.37 1.08 -11.30
C GLY A 144 -14.94 0.93 -12.71
N ASP A 145 -15.72 -0.14 -12.92
CA ASP A 145 -16.35 -0.43 -14.21
C ASP A 145 -17.51 0.52 -14.57
N GLY A 146 -18.02 1.27 -13.57
CA GLY A 146 -19.19 2.14 -13.70
C GLY A 146 -20.51 1.38 -13.91
N ILE A 147 -20.49 0.04 -13.83
CA ILE A 147 -21.66 -0.84 -13.97
C ILE A 147 -22.09 -1.34 -12.60
N GLN A 148 -21.19 -1.98 -11.86
CA GLN A 148 -21.44 -2.46 -10.50
C GLN A 148 -20.99 -1.41 -9.47
N SER A 149 -19.85 -0.78 -9.72
CA SER A 149 -19.34 0.27 -8.86
C SER A 149 -18.43 1.21 -9.64
N SER A 150 -18.46 2.50 -9.30
CA SER A 150 -17.47 3.46 -9.77
C SER A 150 -16.14 3.37 -9.01
N LEU A 151 -16.04 2.47 -8.01
CA LEU A 151 -14.86 2.30 -7.17
C LEU A 151 -14.25 0.91 -7.39
N ASN A 152 -12.94 0.88 -7.63
CA ASN A 152 -12.13 -0.32 -7.56
C ASN A 152 -11.01 -0.10 -6.53
N PHE A 153 -10.75 -1.10 -5.70
CA PHE A 153 -9.74 -1.04 -4.65
C PHE A 153 -8.65 -2.06 -4.89
N ARG A 154 -7.43 -1.70 -4.53
CA ARG A 154 -6.29 -2.62 -4.55
C ARG A 154 -5.46 -2.47 -3.29
N ALA A 155 -5.15 -3.59 -2.64
CA ALA A 155 -4.16 -3.60 -1.57
C ALA A 155 -2.77 -3.34 -2.18
N MET A 156 -2.06 -2.33 -1.68
CA MET A 156 -0.68 -2.08 -2.09
C MET A 156 0.24 -2.96 -1.25
N PRO A 157 1.05 -3.84 -1.87
CA PRO A 157 2.00 -4.66 -1.14
C PRO A 157 2.93 -3.78 -0.30
N MET A 158 3.08 -4.11 0.97
CA MET A 158 3.97 -3.37 1.87
C MET A 158 5.41 -3.34 1.33
N MET A 159 5.90 -4.40 0.69
CA MET A 159 7.24 -4.42 0.11
C MET A 159 7.45 -3.40 -1.03
N GLU A 160 6.37 -2.92 -1.66
CA GLU A 160 6.42 -1.82 -2.62
C GLU A 160 6.23 -0.45 -1.94
N LEU A 161 5.43 -0.39 -0.88
CA LEU A 161 5.07 0.85 -0.17
C LEU A 161 6.29 1.55 0.47
N ILE A 162 6.50 2.82 0.13
CA ILE A 162 7.58 3.67 0.64
C ILE A 162 6.96 5.03 1.05
N PRO A 163 6.41 5.13 2.28
CA PRO A 163 5.81 6.36 2.77
C PRO A 163 6.89 7.39 3.11
N GLU A 164 6.67 8.64 2.73
CA GLU A 164 7.53 9.75 3.10
C GLU A 164 7.06 10.36 4.42
N ARG A 165 8.00 10.55 5.36
CA ARG A 165 7.71 11.16 6.65
C ARG A 165 7.42 12.65 6.51
N SER A 166 6.24 13.08 6.95
CA SER A 166 5.92 14.50 7.16
C SER A 166 6.29 14.97 8.56
N SER A 167 6.50 16.28 8.73
CA SER A 167 6.78 16.91 10.02
C SER A 167 5.63 16.82 11.03
N ASP A 168 4.38 16.75 10.56
CA ASP A 168 3.17 16.66 11.38
C ASP A 168 2.70 15.21 11.61
N GLY A 169 3.54 14.22 11.27
CA GLY A 169 3.26 12.80 11.46
C GLY A 169 2.24 12.21 10.50
N LYS A 170 1.63 13.00 9.62
CA LYS A 170 0.68 12.52 8.61
C LYS A 170 1.42 11.97 7.40
N ILE A 171 0.97 10.85 6.85
CA ILE A 171 1.48 10.35 5.58
C ILE A 171 0.68 11.03 4.46
N ARG A 172 1.33 11.93 3.73
CA ARG A 172 0.74 12.61 2.56
C ARG A 172 1.46 12.30 1.27
N THR A 173 2.75 11.99 1.37
CA THR A 173 3.54 11.60 0.22
C THR A 173 3.87 10.12 0.34
N VAL A 174 3.54 9.37 -0.71
CA VAL A 174 3.73 7.92 -0.77
C VAL A 174 4.43 7.62 -2.07
N TRP A 175 5.46 6.80 -1.99
CA TRP A 175 6.17 6.25 -3.13
C TRP A 175 5.92 4.75 -3.22
N ARG A 176 6.05 4.20 -4.42
CA ARG A 176 6.22 2.78 -4.65
C ARG A 176 7.32 2.52 -5.66
N LYS A 177 8.04 1.42 -5.49
CA LYS A 177 8.99 0.90 -6.49
C LYS A 177 8.57 -0.51 -6.86
N PHE A 178 8.38 -0.75 -8.15
CA PHE A 178 7.83 -2.00 -8.68
C PHE A 178 8.40 -2.26 -10.08
N LYS A 179 8.19 -3.49 -10.59
CA LYS A 179 8.51 -3.86 -11.96
C LYS A 179 7.23 -4.15 -12.73
N LEU A 180 7.18 -3.77 -14.00
CA LEU A 180 6.04 -3.97 -14.87
C LEU A 180 6.53 -4.28 -16.29
N GLU A 181 5.86 -5.18 -17.01
CA GLU A 181 6.11 -5.41 -18.43
C GLU A 181 5.98 -4.11 -19.23
N ALA A 182 6.91 -3.87 -20.16
CA ALA A 182 6.98 -2.63 -20.92
C ALA A 182 5.64 -2.27 -21.59
N ASN A 183 4.96 -3.24 -22.21
CA ASN A 183 3.68 -3.04 -22.89
C ASN A 183 2.56 -2.51 -21.96
N ARG A 184 2.52 -2.95 -20.69
CA ARG A 184 1.48 -2.59 -19.72
C ARG A 184 1.60 -1.15 -19.22
N ILE A 185 2.75 -0.51 -19.39
CA ILE A 185 2.94 0.90 -19.02
C ILE A 185 1.96 1.80 -19.78
N THR A 186 1.72 1.51 -21.06
CA THR A 186 0.78 2.27 -21.90
C THR A 186 -0.66 2.15 -21.43
N GLU A 187 -1.05 0.96 -20.96
CA GLU A 187 -2.39 0.67 -20.44
C GLU A 187 -2.62 1.35 -19.09
N LEU A 188 -1.68 1.18 -18.15
CA LEU A 188 -1.84 1.62 -16.77
C LEU A 188 -1.52 3.10 -16.56
N TYR A 189 -0.69 3.71 -17.43
CA TYR A 189 -0.30 5.11 -17.33
C TYR A 189 -0.52 5.83 -18.67
N PRO A 190 -1.78 6.04 -19.08
CA PRO A 190 -2.10 6.68 -20.36
C PRO A 190 -1.57 8.13 -20.46
N ALA A 191 -1.30 8.78 -19.32
CA ALA A 191 -0.69 10.11 -19.27
C ALA A 191 0.86 10.10 -19.33
N ALA A 192 1.49 8.93 -19.41
CA ALA A 192 2.94 8.82 -19.50
C ALA A 192 3.46 9.23 -20.89
N SER A 193 4.47 10.10 -20.92
CA SER A 193 5.21 10.46 -22.12
C SER A 193 6.25 9.39 -22.43
N LEU A 194 5.84 8.36 -23.18
CA LEU A 194 6.70 7.23 -23.56
C LEU A 194 7.52 7.57 -24.81
N THR A 195 8.82 7.87 -24.61
CA THR A 195 9.74 8.22 -25.70
C THR A 195 11.07 7.45 -25.61
N GLY A 196 11.82 7.40 -26.71
CA GLY A 196 13.18 6.87 -26.73
C GLY A 196 13.27 5.41 -26.33
N VAL A 197 13.99 5.12 -25.24
CA VAL A 197 14.30 3.75 -24.79
C VAL A 197 13.03 2.97 -24.48
N ILE A 198 12.05 3.57 -23.80
CA ILE A 198 10.87 2.85 -23.36
C ILE A 198 9.95 2.48 -24.53
N THR A 199 9.84 3.34 -25.54
CA THR A 199 9.13 3.03 -26.79
C THR A 199 9.79 1.87 -27.53
N ALA A 200 11.12 1.85 -27.58
CA ALA A 200 11.87 0.75 -28.20
C ALA A 200 11.71 -0.57 -27.42
N MET A 201 11.67 -0.52 -26.09
CA MET A 201 11.36 -1.70 -25.25
C MET A 201 9.96 -2.23 -25.55
N ILE A 202 8.94 -1.37 -25.58
CA ILE A 202 7.56 -1.76 -25.91
C ILE A 202 7.46 -2.44 -27.28
N GLN A 203 8.20 -1.94 -28.28
CA GLN A 203 8.16 -2.48 -29.64
C GLN A 203 8.95 -3.77 -29.81
N ASN A 204 10.15 -3.86 -29.22
CA ASN A 204 11.08 -4.95 -29.49
C ASN A 204 10.95 -6.09 -28.45
N ASN A 205 10.73 -5.74 -27.18
CA ASN A 205 10.65 -6.67 -26.05
C ASN A 205 9.47 -6.28 -25.12
N PRO A 206 8.21 -6.41 -25.57
CA PRO A 206 7.05 -5.94 -24.81
C PRO A 206 6.91 -6.54 -23.41
N GLU A 207 7.41 -7.76 -23.20
CA GLU A 207 7.36 -8.51 -21.93
C GLU A 207 8.56 -8.22 -21.01
N GLU A 208 9.50 -7.36 -21.43
CA GLU A 208 10.64 -6.99 -20.59
C GLU A 208 10.18 -6.24 -19.35
N MET A 209 10.62 -6.71 -18.17
CA MET A 209 10.27 -6.11 -16.89
C MET A 209 11.02 -4.80 -16.67
N VAL A 210 10.29 -3.70 -16.67
CA VAL A 210 10.80 -2.34 -16.46
C VAL A 210 10.62 -1.96 -14.99
N GLU A 211 11.71 -1.62 -14.30
CA GLU A 211 11.62 -1.02 -12.96
C GLU A 211 11.14 0.43 -13.05
N LEU A 212 10.12 0.75 -12.27
CA LEU A 212 9.49 2.07 -12.21
C LEU A 212 9.38 2.53 -10.75
N ILE A 213 9.43 3.85 -10.58
CA ILE A 213 9.12 4.50 -9.31
C ILE A 213 7.89 5.37 -9.53
N GLU A 214 6.86 5.16 -8.72
CA GLU A 214 5.70 6.03 -8.70
C GLU A 214 5.60 6.76 -7.38
N GLY A 215 5.11 8.00 -7.43
CA GLY A 215 4.86 8.79 -6.25
C GLY A 215 3.57 9.58 -6.35
N THR A 216 2.81 9.59 -5.26
CA THR A 216 1.82 10.63 -5.00
C THR A 216 2.44 11.61 -4.02
N VAL A 217 2.77 12.81 -4.50
CA VAL A 217 3.62 13.76 -3.79
C VAL A 217 2.82 15.00 -3.41
N PHE A 218 2.67 15.26 -2.12
CA PHE A 218 1.93 16.43 -1.64
C PHE A 218 2.77 17.71 -1.75
N ASP A 219 2.24 18.71 -2.47
CA ASP A 219 2.76 20.07 -2.52
C ASP A 219 2.10 20.91 -1.41
N VAL A 220 2.87 21.25 -0.38
CA VAL A 220 2.39 22.03 0.77
C VAL A 220 1.91 23.43 0.38
N LYS A 221 2.53 24.06 -0.63
CA LYS A 221 2.18 25.42 -1.04
C LYS A 221 0.88 25.44 -1.83
N LYS A 222 0.73 24.50 -2.77
CA LYS A 222 -0.47 24.41 -3.62
C LYS A 222 -1.62 23.67 -2.95
N ARG A 223 -1.32 22.86 -1.91
CA ARG A 223 -2.25 21.91 -1.29
C ARG A 223 -2.85 20.91 -2.29
N MET A 224 -2.03 20.53 -3.26
CA MET A 224 -2.36 19.57 -4.33
C MET A 224 -1.40 18.38 -4.26
N PHE A 225 -1.70 17.32 -4.99
CA PHE A 225 -0.84 16.16 -5.15
C PHE A 225 -0.28 16.09 -6.57
N ASN A 226 1.01 15.83 -6.70
CA ASN A 226 1.68 15.49 -7.95
C ASN A 226 1.80 13.96 -8.04
N HIS A 227 1.10 13.34 -8.99
CA HIS A 227 1.28 11.94 -9.35
C HIS A 227 2.38 11.82 -10.39
N VAL A 228 3.47 11.17 -10.01
CA VAL A 228 4.67 11.07 -10.81
C VAL A 228 5.02 9.63 -11.11
N LEU A 229 5.49 9.38 -12.33
CA LEU A 229 6.07 8.10 -12.75
C LEU A 229 7.49 8.37 -13.25
N LEU A 230 8.47 7.69 -12.68
CA LEU A 230 9.88 7.84 -12.98
C LEU A 230 10.43 6.53 -13.56
N PHE A 231 11.26 6.66 -14.58
CA PHE A 231 12.05 5.58 -15.16
C PHE A 231 13.52 5.74 -14.74
N PRO A 232 13.96 5.09 -13.66
CA PRO A 232 15.26 5.33 -13.06
C PRO A 232 16.44 4.99 -13.97
N ALA A 233 16.33 3.92 -14.78
CA ALA A 233 17.41 3.47 -15.67
C ALA A 233 17.85 4.54 -16.68
N GLN A 234 16.95 5.45 -17.07
CA GLN A 234 17.24 6.55 -18.00
C GLN A 234 17.22 7.93 -17.33
N ALA A 235 17.03 7.97 -16.00
CA ALA A 235 16.82 9.20 -15.25
C ALA A 235 15.71 10.10 -15.86
N GLU A 236 14.62 9.47 -16.29
CA GLU A 236 13.51 10.11 -17.00
C GLU A 236 12.25 10.18 -16.12
N LYS A 237 11.52 11.28 -16.21
CA LYS A 237 10.18 11.43 -15.63
C LYS A 237 9.17 11.20 -16.74
N LEU A 238 8.45 10.09 -16.68
CA LEU A 238 7.44 9.70 -17.66
C LEU A 238 6.13 10.44 -17.46
N MET A 239 5.74 10.71 -16.21
CA MET A 239 4.45 11.33 -15.87
C MET A 239 4.60 12.32 -14.71
N ASP A 240 3.82 13.41 -14.73
CA ASP A 240 3.65 14.38 -13.62
C ASP A 240 2.29 15.07 -13.76
N VAL A 241 1.28 14.50 -13.10
CA VAL A 241 -0.11 14.98 -13.16
C VAL A 241 -0.50 15.59 -11.81
N VAL A 242 -1.04 16.80 -11.83
CA VAL A 242 -1.50 17.48 -10.61
C VAL A 242 -2.96 17.12 -10.35
N THR A 243 -3.28 16.76 -9.12
CA THR A 243 -4.63 16.37 -8.67
C THR A 243 -4.94 16.95 -7.30
N GLU A 244 -6.23 17.01 -6.95
CA GLU A 244 -6.69 17.53 -5.66
C GLU A 244 -6.66 16.47 -4.55
N SER A 245 -6.71 15.19 -4.91
CA SER A 245 -6.77 14.06 -3.99
C SER A 245 -5.68 13.02 -4.26
N SER A 246 -5.35 12.26 -3.21
CA SER A 246 -4.50 11.08 -3.30
C SER A 246 -5.37 9.83 -3.48
N PRO A 247 -5.11 8.96 -4.47
CA PRO A 247 -5.75 7.66 -4.56
C PRO A 247 -5.20 6.70 -3.51
N ASN A 248 -4.02 6.99 -2.95
CA ASN A 248 -3.38 6.19 -1.92
C ASN A 248 -3.97 6.50 -0.54
N ILE A 249 -4.51 5.47 0.10
CA ILE A 249 -4.99 5.49 1.48
C ILE A 249 -4.01 4.65 2.31
N VAL A 250 -3.11 5.32 3.03
CA VAL A 250 -2.13 4.68 3.91
C VAL A 250 -2.55 4.85 5.36
N PHE A 251 -2.64 3.74 6.07
CA PHE A 251 -3.11 3.71 7.45
C PHE A 251 -2.21 2.85 8.33
N ARG A 252 -2.13 3.25 9.59
CA ARG A 252 -1.26 2.65 10.61
C ARG A 252 -2.09 2.46 11.86
N GLU A 253 -1.96 1.30 12.49
CA GLU A 253 -2.64 1.03 13.76
C GLU A 253 -2.02 1.88 14.87
N SER A 254 -0.69 1.94 14.88
CA SER A 254 0.07 2.76 15.80
C SER A 254 1.23 3.42 15.06
N SER A 255 1.72 4.54 15.57
CA SER A 255 2.86 5.26 14.98
C SER A 255 3.84 5.66 16.07
N LEU A 256 5.12 5.37 15.84
CA LEU A 256 6.20 5.89 16.67
C LEU A 256 6.68 7.24 16.13
N ALA A 257 6.82 8.21 17.04
CA ALA A 257 7.34 9.53 16.68
C ALA A 257 8.75 9.35 16.08
N GLY A 258 8.92 9.76 14.83
CA GLY A 258 10.18 9.50 14.12
C GLY A 258 10.05 8.61 12.90
N GLN A 259 9.03 7.76 12.85
CA GLN A 259 8.91 6.69 11.86
C GLN A 259 7.78 6.98 10.86
N ALA A 260 8.02 6.63 9.59
CA ALA A 260 7.00 6.72 8.56
C ALA A 260 6.04 5.52 8.63
N PHE A 261 6.59 4.34 8.86
CA PHE A 261 5.84 3.09 9.02
C PHE A 261 5.18 2.99 10.38
N GLY A 262 4.11 2.18 10.44
CA GLY A 262 3.43 1.83 11.67
C GLY A 262 4.15 0.74 12.45
N ASP A 263 3.97 0.78 13.77
CA ASP A 263 4.43 -0.26 14.68
C ASP A 263 3.27 -1.26 14.87
N GLY A 264 3.14 -2.15 13.88
CA GLY A 264 2.10 -3.17 13.85
C GLY A 264 2.35 -4.27 14.89
N ARG A 265 1.32 -5.06 15.16
CA ARG A 265 1.36 -6.07 16.22
C ARG A 265 2.49 -7.07 16.04
N VAL A 266 2.65 -7.64 14.84
CA VAL A 266 3.72 -8.61 14.57
C VAL A 266 5.09 -7.98 14.75
N LEU A 267 5.32 -6.80 14.18
CA LEU A 267 6.60 -6.08 14.31
C LEU A 267 6.96 -5.80 15.77
N SER A 268 5.98 -5.41 16.59
CA SER A 268 6.19 -5.12 18.01
C SER A 268 6.58 -6.34 18.86
N ILE A 269 6.21 -7.56 18.43
CA ILE A 269 6.44 -8.80 19.19
C ILE A 269 7.28 -9.85 18.46
N ILE A 270 7.94 -9.49 17.35
CA ILE A 270 8.69 -10.42 16.50
C ILE A 270 9.68 -11.28 17.30
N GLY A 271 10.40 -10.68 18.26
CA GLY A 271 11.32 -11.41 19.13
C GLY A 271 10.67 -12.50 20.00
N THR A 272 9.38 -12.40 20.30
CA THR A 272 8.62 -13.45 21.00
C THR A 272 8.18 -14.55 20.03
N ILE A 273 7.72 -14.17 18.84
CA ILE A 273 7.33 -15.11 17.77
C ILE A 273 8.51 -16.02 17.43
N LEU A 274 9.70 -15.44 17.22
CA LEU A 274 10.93 -16.20 16.93
C LEU A 274 11.30 -17.20 18.04
N LYS A 275 11.12 -16.80 19.31
CA LYS A 275 11.39 -17.68 20.46
C LYS A 275 10.42 -18.85 20.53
N LEU A 276 9.12 -18.61 20.31
CA LEU A 276 8.10 -19.65 20.29
C LEU A 276 8.31 -20.63 19.13
N ASN A 277 8.62 -20.11 17.96
CA ASN A 277 8.96 -20.93 16.80
C ASN A 277 10.17 -21.83 17.07
N LYS A 278 11.23 -21.26 17.66
CA LYS A 278 12.44 -22.02 18.03
C LYS A 278 12.20 -23.04 19.13
N LEU A 279 11.31 -22.75 20.08
CA LEU A 279 10.91 -23.72 21.11
C LEU A 279 10.19 -24.92 20.46
N SER A 280 9.24 -24.64 19.57
CA SER A 280 8.49 -25.67 18.84
C SER A 280 9.42 -26.57 18.02
N TYR A 281 10.41 -25.98 17.34
CA TYR A 281 11.47 -26.74 16.67
C TYR A 281 12.21 -27.71 17.61
N TYR A 282 12.62 -27.25 18.80
CA TYR A 282 13.31 -28.12 19.75
C TYR A 282 12.42 -29.23 20.30
N GLU A 283 11.12 -28.96 20.46
CA GLU A 283 10.15 -29.98 20.85
C GLU A 283 10.03 -31.04 19.76
N ASP A 284 9.84 -30.66 18.50
CA ASP A 284 9.77 -31.58 17.34
C ASP A 284 11.02 -32.46 17.25
N VAL A 285 12.21 -31.86 17.32
CA VAL A 285 13.49 -32.59 17.31
C VAL A 285 13.59 -33.55 18.50
N SER A 286 13.11 -33.17 19.68
CA SER A 286 13.17 -34.01 20.88
C SER A 286 12.27 -35.25 20.80
N VAL A 287 11.17 -35.18 20.04
CA VAL A 287 10.25 -36.30 19.80
C VAL A 287 10.55 -37.08 18.52
N GLY A 288 11.61 -36.70 17.79
CA GLY A 288 12.05 -37.37 16.57
C GLY A 288 11.23 -37.04 15.33
N ILE A 289 10.50 -35.91 15.34
CA ILE A 289 9.87 -35.34 14.15
C ILE A 289 10.94 -34.50 13.45
N ASN A 290 11.27 -34.87 12.21
CA ASN A 290 12.20 -34.14 11.35
C ASN A 290 11.44 -33.41 10.24
#